data_AF-A0A954FX14-F1
#
_entry.id   AF-A0A954FX14-F1
#
_cell.length_a   1.000
_cell.length_b   1.000
_cell.length_c   1.000
_cell.angle_alpha   90.00
_cell.angle_beta   90.00
_cell.angle_gamma   90.00
#
_symmetry.space_group_name_H-M   'P 1'
#
loop_
_entity.id
_entity.type
_entity.pdbx_description
1 polymer ?
#
loop_
_entity_poly.entity_id
_entity_poly.type
_entity_poly.pdbx_seq_one_letter_code
_entity_poly.pdbx_strand_id
1 'polypeptide(L)'
;MRVNKMLQLMIVLLSVCVWNTLALNAAEKPGRPNVLVILVDDLGYGDLSSYGASDLKSPHIDQLIDRGMKFTNFYANCPVCSPTRAALLTGKYQDLVGVPGVIRTHPENSWGYFLPSAT
;
A
#
# COMPACT_ATOMS: atom_id res chain seq x y z
N MET A 1 19.42 -47.06 -40.17
CA MET A 1 18.32 -46.18 -40.65
C MET A 1 18.79 -44.73 -40.54
N ARG A 2 18.98 -44.01 -41.66
CA ARG A 2 19.40 -42.59 -41.64
C ARG A 2 18.16 -41.72 -41.44
N VAL A 3 18.09 -40.99 -40.33
CA VAL A 3 17.03 -40.02 -40.06
C VAL A 3 17.19 -38.83 -41.01
N ASN A 4 16.11 -38.34 -41.61
CA ASN A 4 16.12 -37.21 -42.55
C ASN A 4 16.59 -35.92 -41.84
N LYS A 5 17.51 -35.17 -42.44
CA LYS A 5 18.00 -33.87 -41.91
C LYS A 5 16.86 -32.89 -41.64
N MET A 6 15.79 -32.94 -42.44
CA MET A 6 14.57 -32.14 -42.22
C MET A 6 13.86 -32.49 -40.91
N LEU A 7 13.78 -33.79 -40.59
CA LEU A 7 13.16 -34.27 -39.35
C LEU A 7 13.99 -33.89 -38.12
N GLN A 8 15.33 -33.90 -38.22
CA GLN A 8 16.21 -33.42 -37.16
C GLN A 8 16.02 -31.92 -36.88
N LEU A 9 15.90 -31.09 -37.92
CA LEU A 9 15.67 -29.66 -37.76
C LEU A 9 14.32 -29.36 -37.10
N MET A 10 13.26 -30.08 -37.47
CA MET A 10 11.95 -29.92 -36.85
C MET A 10 11.96 -30.29 -35.36
N ILE A 11 12.68 -31.36 -34.97
CA ILE A 11 12.81 -31.76 -33.56
C ILE A 11 13.55 -30.69 -32.75
N VAL A 12 14.62 -30.10 -33.31
CA VAL A 12 15.37 -29.02 -32.65
C VAL A 12 14.51 -27.76 -32.49
N LEU A 13 13.74 -27.38 -33.51
CA LEU A 13 12.85 -26.23 -33.41
C LEU A 13 11.74 -26.46 -32.37
N LEU A 14 11.18 -27.67 -32.33
CA LEU A 14 10.15 -28.02 -31.35
C LEU A 14 10.73 -28.03 -29.92
N SER A 15 11.94 -28.56 -29.73
CA SER A 15 12.57 -28.59 -28.41
C SER A 15 12.93 -27.19 -27.91
N VAL A 16 13.39 -26.30 -28.79
CA VAL A 16 13.63 -24.89 -28.47
C VAL A 16 12.33 -24.16 -28.12
N CYS A 17 11.24 -24.40 -28.85
CA CYS A 17 9.93 -23.83 -28.52
C CYS A 17 9.41 -24.31 -27.16
N VAL A 18 9.54 -25.61 -26.87
CA VAL A 18 9.12 -26.19 -25.59
C VAL A 18 9.96 -25.63 -24.43
N TRP A 19 11.28 -25.51 -24.60
CA TRP A 19 12.17 -24.92 -23.59
C TRP A 19 11.85 -23.46 -23.29
N ASN A 20 11.59 -22.63 -24.29
CA ASN A 20 11.23 -21.23 -24.07
C ASN A 20 9.86 -21.09 -23.35
N THR A 21 8.91 -21.98 -23.65
CA THR A 21 7.58 -21.97 -23.01
C THR A 21 7.64 -22.38 -21.53
N LEU A 22 8.51 -23.33 -21.19
CA LEU A 22 8.74 -23.75 -19.80
C LEU A 22 9.50 -22.69 -19.00
N ALA A 23 10.47 -21.99 -19.62
CA ALA A 23 11.22 -20.93 -18.96
C ALA A 23 10.34 -19.71 -18.59
N LEU A 24 9.37 -19.34 -19.43
CA LEU A 24 8.44 -18.25 -19.10
C LEU A 24 7.51 -18.58 -17.92
N ASN A 25 7.10 -19.84 -17.77
CA ASN A 25 6.24 -20.28 -16.66
C ASN A 25 7.00 -20.46 -15.33
N ALA A 26 8.33 -20.51 -15.39
CA ALA A 26 9.19 -20.62 -14.22
C ALA A 26 9.51 -19.25 -13.58
N ALA A 27 8.97 -18.14 -14.11
CA ALA A 27 9.03 -16.87 -13.42
C ALA A 27 8.41 -17.02 -12.03
N GLU A 28 9.25 -16.92 -11.01
CA GLU A 28 8.84 -17.04 -9.62
C GLU A 28 7.69 -16.07 -9.36
N LYS A 29 6.55 -16.57 -8.86
CA LYS A 29 5.46 -15.68 -8.48
C LYS A 29 6.05 -14.66 -7.51
N PRO A 30 5.95 -13.35 -7.81
CA PRO A 30 6.47 -12.36 -6.88
C PRO A 30 5.87 -12.65 -5.51
N GLY A 31 6.73 -12.80 -4.51
CA GLY A 31 6.31 -13.07 -3.14
C GLY A 31 5.28 -12.02 -2.69
N ARG A 32 4.45 -12.38 -1.71
CA ARG A 32 3.52 -11.41 -1.13
C ARG A 32 4.33 -10.22 -0.58
N PRO A 33 4.01 -8.98 -0.99
CA PRO A 33 4.77 -7.83 -0.52
C PRO A 33 4.53 -7.63 0.98
N ASN A 34 5.56 -7.12 1.67
CA ASN A 34 5.38 -6.58 3.01
C ASN A 34 4.80 -5.17 2.89
N VAL A 35 3.79 -4.85 3.70
CA VAL A 35 3.17 -3.52 3.73
C VAL A 35 3.55 -2.82 5.04
N LEU A 36 4.24 -1.69 4.94
CA LEU A 36 4.56 -0.81 6.08
C LEU A 36 3.70 0.46 5.98
N VAL A 37 2.86 0.70 6.98
CA VAL A 37 2.07 1.94 7.09
C VAL A 37 2.71 2.83 8.15
N ILE A 38 3.17 4.01 7.76
CA ILE A 38 3.68 5.04 8.66
C ILE A 38 2.61 6.14 8.76
N LEU A 39 2.02 6.29 9.95
CA LEU A 39 1.01 7.32 10.25
C LEU A 39 1.58 8.28 11.29
N VAL A 40 1.52 9.58 11.00
CA VAL A 40 1.99 10.65 11.89
C VAL A 40 0.77 11.42 12.40
N ASP A 41 0.74 11.70 13.71
CA ASP A 41 -0.32 12.51 14.33
C ASP A 41 -0.04 14.00 14.12
N ASP A 42 -1.08 14.79 13.91
CA ASP A 42 -1.02 16.26 13.73
C ASP A 42 -0.01 16.77 12.68
N LEU A 43 0.22 16.02 11.59
CA LEU A 43 1.04 16.48 10.47
C LEU A 43 0.20 17.26 9.44
N GLY A 44 0.43 18.57 9.36
CA GLY A 44 -0.18 19.45 8.37
C GLY A 44 0.37 19.23 6.96
N TYR A 45 -0.43 19.57 5.95
CA TYR A 45 -0.04 19.43 4.54
C TYR A 45 1.25 20.19 4.21
N GLY A 46 1.41 21.40 4.75
CA GLY A 46 2.55 22.28 4.49
C GLY A 46 3.78 22.02 5.36
N ASP A 47 3.78 20.98 6.20
CA ASP A 47 4.84 20.79 7.21
C ASP A 47 6.07 20.07 6.66
N LEU A 48 5.98 19.44 5.48
CA LEU A 48 7.08 18.73 4.84
C LEU A 48 7.67 19.56 3.69
N SER A 49 9.00 19.50 3.51
CA SER A 49 9.69 20.21 2.42
C SER A 49 9.19 19.77 1.03
N SER A 50 8.86 18.48 0.86
CA SER A 50 8.21 17.94 -0.35
C SER A 50 6.82 18.50 -0.68
N TYR A 51 6.20 19.19 0.27
CA TYR A 51 4.90 19.88 0.13
C TYR A 51 5.01 21.40 0.26
N GLY A 52 6.23 21.95 0.32
CA GLY A 52 6.49 23.39 0.25
C GLY A 52 6.94 24.05 1.55
N ALA A 53 7.17 23.29 2.63
CA ALA A 53 7.76 23.85 3.85
C ALA A 53 9.13 24.49 3.55
N SER A 54 9.33 25.74 3.96
CA SER A 54 10.61 26.45 3.80
C SER A 54 11.46 26.48 5.08
N ASP A 55 10.83 26.23 6.22
CA ASP A 55 11.38 26.30 7.57
C ASP A 55 11.73 24.92 8.15
N LEU A 56 11.06 23.85 7.69
CA LEU A 56 11.33 22.47 8.09
C LEU A 56 12.01 21.67 6.98
N LYS A 57 13.03 20.88 7.35
CA LYS A 57 13.74 19.97 6.44
C LYS A 57 13.37 18.52 6.76
N SER A 58 12.86 17.78 5.77
CA SER A 58 12.49 16.36 5.91
C SER A 58 13.23 15.44 4.92
N PRO A 59 14.58 15.44 4.88
CA PRO A 59 15.33 14.83 3.78
C PRO A 59 15.10 13.33 3.59
N HIS A 60 14.84 12.58 4.67
CA HIS A 60 14.54 11.15 4.57
C HIS A 60 13.13 10.86 4.03
N ILE A 61 12.16 11.72 4.33
CA ILE A 61 10.80 11.62 3.78
C ILE A 61 10.81 12.08 2.33
N ASP A 62 11.55 13.14 2.00
CA ASP A 62 11.71 13.61 0.63
C ASP A 62 12.30 12.51 -0.27
N GLN A 63 13.36 11.85 0.17
CA GLN A 63 13.94 10.70 -0.55
C GLN A 63 12.96 9.53 -0.74
N LEU A 64 12.07 9.30 0.23
CA LEU A 64 11.04 8.26 0.12
C LEU A 64 9.99 8.64 -0.94
N ILE A 65 9.57 9.90 -0.94
CA ILE A 65 8.60 10.44 -1.90
C ILE A 65 9.17 10.44 -3.33
N ASP A 66 10.43 10.86 -3.50
CA ASP A 66 11.12 10.90 -4.81
C ASP A 66 11.26 9.51 -5.47
N ARG A 67 11.32 8.46 -4.66
CA ARG A 67 11.38 7.06 -5.14
C ARG A 67 10.00 6.42 -5.31
N GLY A 68 8.94 7.15 -5.00
CA GLY A 68 7.59 6.62 -4.92
C GLY A 68 6.58 7.50 -5.65
N MET A 69 5.38 7.58 -5.06
CA MET A 69 4.28 8.38 -5.56
C MET A 69 3.82 9.37 -4.48
N LYS A 70 3.60 10.62 -4.89
CA LYS A 70 3.06 11.68 -4.02
C LYS A 70 1.58 11.92 -4.33
N PHE A 71 0.74 11.91 -3.30
CA PHE A 71 -0.67 12.28 -3.41
C PHE A 71 -0.88 13.68 -2.86
N THR A 72 -1.20 14.63 -3.73
CA THR A 72 -1.44 16.03 -3.35
C THR A 72 -2.86 16.32 -2.87
N ASN A 73 -3.78 15.37 -3.05
CA ASN A 73 -5.19 15.44 -2.66
C ASN A 73 -5.59 14.21 -1.84
N PHE A 74 -4.91 13.99 -0.71
CA PHE A 74 -5.20 12.90 0.22
C PHE A 74 -5.79 13.49 1.51
N TYR A 75 -7.05 13.19 1.79
CA TYR A 75 -7.79 13.73 2.93
C TYR A 75 -7.93 12.70 4.03
N ALA A 76 -7.69 13.12 5.28
CA ALA A 76 -8.14 12.36 6.43
C ALA A 76 -9.68 12.30 6.43
N ASN A 77 -10.25 11.19 6.91
CA ASN A 77 -11.71 11.05 6.98
C ASN A 77 -12.33 12.08 7.96
N CYS A 78 -11.57 12.47 8.98
CA CYS A 78 -11.97 13.44 9.99
C CYS A 78 -10.73 14.24 10.48
N PRO A 79 -10.84 15.52 10.83
CA PRO A 79 -9.72 16.29 11.41
C PRO A 79 -9.47 15.95 12.90
N VAL A 80 -9.69 14.70 13.31
CA VAL A 80 -9.60 14.24 14.71
C VAL A 80 -8.95 12.85 14.76
N CYS A 81 -8.13 12.61 15.78
CA CYS A 81 -7.29 11.42 15.93
C CYS A 81 -8.06 10.08 15.97
N SER A 82 -8.99 9.89 16.91
CA SER A 82 -9.71 8.60 17.06
C SER A 82 -10.55 8.25 15.82
N PRO A 83 -11.36 9.19 15.27
CA PRO A 83 -12.11 8.96 14.04
C PRO A 83 -11.25 8.56 12.83
N THR A 84 -10.15 9.29 12.59
CA THR A 84 -9.24 8.99 11.47
C THR A 84 -8.60 7.62 11.60
N ARG A 85 -8.18 7.24 12.81
CA ARG A 85 -7.62 5.90 13.08
C ARG A 85 -8.69 4.81 12.91
N ALA A 86 -9.92 5.05 13.36
CA ALA A 86 -11.01 4.10 13.19
C ALA A 86 -11.32 3.86 11.70
N ALA A 87 -11.35 4.92 10.89
CA ALA A 87 -11.56 4.81 9.46
C ALA A 87 -10.41 4.07 8.75
N LEU A 88 -9.16 4.36 9.10
CA LEU A 88 -7.98 3.68 8.55
C LEU A 88 -7.98 2.17 8.86
N LEU A 89 -8.29 1.78 10.10
CA LEU A 89 -8.23 0.39 10.54
C LEU A 89 -9.37 -0.48 9.99
N THR A 90 -10.51 0.13 9.68
CA THR A 90 -11.72 -0.61 9.27
C THR A 90 -12.05 -0.45 7.78
N GLY A 91 -11.49 0.55 7.10
CA GLY A 91 -11.87 0.89 5.73
C GLY A 91 -13.29 1.46 5.62
N LYS A 92 -13.90 1.91 6.72
CA LYS A 92 -15.27 2.44 6.80
C LYS A 92 -15.25 3.90 7.27
N TYR A 93 -16.35 4.62 7.06
CA TYR A 93 -16.55 5.91 7.74
C TYR A 93 -16.62 5.70 9.25
N GLN A 94 -15.99 6.58 10.03
CA GLN A 94 -15.91 6.47 11.49
C GLN A 94 -17.28 6.34 12.18
N ASP A 95 -18.31 6.99 11.64
CA ASP A 95 -19.67 6.99 12.19
C ASP A 95 -20.28 5.59 12.13
N LEU A 96 -19.93 4.82 11.08
CA LEU A 96 -20.39 3.44 10.89
C LEU A 96 -19.72 2.45 11.84
N VAL A 97 -18.65 2.87 12.53
CA VAL A 97 -17.89 2.04 13.47
C VAL A 97 -17.92 2.59 14.90
N GLY A 98 -18.82 3.54 15.16
CA GLY A 98 -19.10 4.09 16.49
C GLY A 98 -18.11 5.12 17.01
N VAL A 99 -17.25 5.68 16.14
CA VAL A 99 -16.22 6.66 16.54
C VAL A 99 -16.48 8.04 15.90
N PRO A 100 -17.63 8.69 16.17
CA PRO A 100 -17.93 10.01 15.61
C PRO A 100 -17.02 11.13 16.16
N GLY A 101 -16.29 10.88 17.25
CA GLY A 101 -15.36 11.84 17.84
C GLY A 101 -14.25 11.18 18.66
N VAL A 102 -13.60 11.99 19.51
CA VAL A 102 -12.48 11.53 20.34
C VAL A 102 -12.94 10.49 21.36
N ILE A 103 -12.27 9.34 21.36
CA ILE A 103 -12.34 8.37 22.45
C ILE A 103 -11.37 8.83 23.54
N ARG A 104 -11.88 9.05 24.74
CA ARG A 104 -11.11 9.56 25.87
C ARG A 104 -10.83 8.45 26.88
N THR A 105 -9.89 8.71 27.78
CA THR A 105 -9.56 7.83 28.90
C THR A 105 -10.80 7.53 29.77
N HIS A 106 -11.64 8.54 29.95
CA HIS A 106 -12.84 8.49 30.77
C HIS A 106 -14.06 8.25 29.86
N PRO A 107 -14.79 7.13 30.00
CA PRO A 107 -15.89 6.76 29.10
C PRO A 107 -17.01 7.80 29.03
N GLU A 108 -17.35 8.43 30.16
CA GLU A 108 -18.38 9.46 30.26
C GLU A 108 -18.06 10.72 29.46
N ASN A 109 -16.78 10.93 29.14
CA ASN A 109 -16.30 12.04 28.35
C ASN A 109 -16.05 11.64 26.89
N SER A 110 -16.25 10.39 26.49
CA SER A 110 -15.96 9.91 25.14
C SER A 110 -17.06 10.24 24.15
N TRP A 111 -16.66 10.53 22.91
CA TRP A 111 -17.58 10.77 21.81
C TRP A 111 -17.72 9.48 21.00
N GLY A 112 -18.47 8.54 21.57
CA GLY A 112 -18.64 7.17 21.05
C GLY A 112 -17.58 6.19 21.53
N TYR A 113 -17.60 5.00 20.96
CA TYR A 113 -16.72 3.88 21.27
C TYR A 113 -16.57 2.99 20.04
N PHE A 114 -15.41 2.36 19.89
CA PHE A 114 -15.16 1.45 18.78
C PHE A 114 -16.07 0.23 18.89
N LEU A 115 -16.98 0.04 17.93
CA LEU A 115 -17.95 -1.05 17.97
C LEU A 115 -17.23 -2.41 17.85
N PRO A 116 -17.52 -3.38 18.73
CA PRO A 116 -16.95 -4.74 18.59
C PRO A 116 -17.32 -5.43 17.27
N SER A 117 -18.43 -5.02 16.65
CA SER A 117 -18.89 -5.51 15.34
C SER A 117 -18.25 -4.78 14.14
N ALA A 118 -17.32 -3.85 14.37
CA ALA A 118 -16.76 -3.02 13.31
C ALA A 118 -15.80 -3.77 12.36
N THR A 119 -15.24 -4.91 12.79
CA THR A 119 -14.31 -5.74 12.03
C THR A 119 -14.99 -6.90 11.32
#